data_AF-A0ABD4RSW1-F1
#
_entry.id   AF-A0ABD4RSW1-F1
#
_cell.length_a   1.000
_cell.length_b   1.000
_cell.length_c   1.000
_cell.angle_alpha   90.00
_cell.angle_beta   90.00
_cell.angle_gamma   90.00
#
_symmetry.space_group_name_H-M   'P 1'
#
loop_
_entity.id
_entity.type
_entity.pdbx_description
1 polymer ?
#
loop_
_entity_poly.entity_id
_entity_poly.type
_entity_poly.pdbx_seq_one_letter_code
_entity_poly.pdbx_strand_id
1 'polypeptide(L)'
;MAKQKFYAVKKGKKIGIYETWDECKKQVNGFSGAEYKSFTTSQEAKEYVYGATKPTFKEDEEFIEAYVDGSYEHSIKMYGSGVVILKKNEVIKTYSKNGKEQTLVGMRNVAGEIEASKIAMQYCIDNNIQNLILYFDYEGIEKWCTGVWKTNKEGTIAYKNFYDSIKTELNVRFMKVKAHSGNKYNEEADKLAKKAIGI
;
A
#
# COMPACT_ATOMS: atom_id res chain seq x y z
N MET A 1 7.58 -35.53 -7.16
CA MET A 1 8.41 -34.52 -7.84
C MET A 1 8.16 -33.17 -7.18
N ALA A 2 9.20 -32.45 -6.77
CA ALA A 2 9.04 -31.11 -6.20
C ALA A 2 8.47 -30.17 -7.28
N LYS A 3 7.46 -29.35 -6.94
CA LYS A 3 6.94 -28.35 -7.88
C LYS A 3 8.06 -27.36 -8.22
N GLN A 4 8.33 -27.17 -9.51
CA GLN A 4 9.25 -26.15 -10.02
C GLN A 4 8.82 -24.77 -9.48
N LYS A 5 9.79 -23.97 -9.04
CA LYS A 5 9.56 -22.59 -8.57
C LYS A 5 10.31 -21.62 -9.47
N PHE A 6 9.76 -20.43 -9.64
CA PHE A 6 10.40 -19.31 -10.30
C PHE A 6 10.67 -18.22 -9.27
N TYR A 7 11.92 -17.77 -9.17
CA TYR A 7 12.36 -16.74 -8.22
C TYR A 7 12.52 -15.42 -8.95
N ALA A 8 11.73 -14.44 -8.57
CA ALA A 8 11.61 -13.16 -9.22
C ALA A 8 12.29 -12.09 -8.35
N VAL A 9 13.29 -11.40 -8.87
CA VAL A 9 13.99 -10.29 -8.20
C VAL A 9 13.52 -8.99 -8.83
N LYS A 10 12.72 -8.22 -8.07
CA LYS A 10 12.22 -6.90 -8.48
C LYS A 10 13.17 -5.78 -8.06
N LYS A 11 13.91 -5.97 -6.96
CA LYS A 11 14.98 -5.08 -6.49
C LYS A 11 16.14 -5.89 -5.95
N GLY A 12 17.34 -5.66 -6.46
CA GLY A 12 18.54 -6.40 -6.10
C GLY A 12 19.70 -6.00 -7.00
N LYS A 13 20.81 -6.75 -6.93
CA LYS A 13 21.98 -6.52 -7.80
C LYS A 13 21.64 -6.67 -9.29
N LYS A 14 20.84 -7.69 -9.62
CA LYS A 14 20.33 -7.91 -10.98
C LYS A 14 18.85 -8.30 -10.93
N ILE A 15 18.01 -7.41 -11.43
CA ILE A 15 16.57 -7.61 -11.62
C ILE A 15 16.37 -8.72 -12.66
N GLY A 16 15.44 -9.64 -12.41
CA GLY A 16 15.16 -10.75 -13.32
C GLY A 16 14.46 -11.93 -12.67
N ILE A 17 14.24 -12.98 -13.46
CA ILE A 17 13.64 -14.25 -13.01
C ILE A 17 14.72 -15.33 -13.07
N TYR A 18 14.78 -16.13 -12.03
CA TYR A 18 15.76 -17.19 -11.83
C TYR A 18 15.01 -18.49 -11.54
N GLU A 19 15.50 -19.61 -12.03
CA GLU A 19 14.85 -20.92 -11.86
C GLU A 19 15.29 -21.60 -10.56
N THR A 20 16.40 -21.13 -9.97
CA THR A 20 16.95 -21.68 -8.74
C THR A 20 17.08 -20.63 -7.64
N TRP A 21 16.98 -21.08 -6.39
CA TRP A 21 17.21 -20.21 -5.24
C TRP A 21 18.64 -19.69 -5.20
N ASP A 22 19.64 -20.51 -5.56
CA ASP A 22 21.05 -20.10 -5.50
C ASP A 22 21.36 -18.95 -6.46
N GLU A 23 20.77 -18.94 -7.65
CA GLU A 23 20.88 -17.83 -8.59
C GLU A 23 20.21 -16.57 -8.07
N CYS A 24 18.98 -16.69 -7.56
CA CYS A 24 18.26 -15.56 -6.94
C CYS A 24 19.03 -15.00 -5.74
N LYS A 25 19.55 -15.87 -4.87
CA LYS A 25 20.29 -15.54 -3.66
C LYS A 25 21.52 -14.69 -3.97
N LYS A 26 22.26 -15.01 -5.04
CA LYS A 26 23.41 -14.19 -5.49
C LYS A 26 23.02 -12.73 -5.75
N GLN A 27 21.79 -12.48 -6.22
CA GLN A 27 21.31 -11.16 -6.57
C GLN A 27 20.76 -10.35 -5.40
N VAL A 28 20.31 -11.02 -4.33
CA VAL A 28 19.65 -10.34 -3.20
C VAL A 28 20.53 -10.32 -1.94
N ASN A 29 21.44 -11.29 -1.79
CA ASN A 29 22.30 -11.38 -0.62
C ASN A 29 23.26 -10.19 -0.53
N GLY A 30 23.24 -9.52 0.62
CA GLY A 30 24.03 -8.30 0.87
C GLY A 30 23.50 -7.04 0.19
N PHE A 31 22.33 -7.08 -0.47
CA PHE A 31 21.70 -5.90 -1.07
C PHE A 31 20.62 -5.35 -0.11
N SER A 32 20.82 -4.14 0.41
CA SER A 32 19.88 -3.53 1.35
C SER A 32 18.54 -3.23 0.68
N GLY A 33 17.45 -3.69 1.28
CA GLY A 33 16.10 -3.52 0.76
C GLY A 33 15.86 -4.28 -0.55
N ALA A 34 16.49 -5.44 -0.74
CA ALA A 34 16.18 -6.32 -1.87
C ALA A 34 14.72 -6.79 -1.82
N GLU A 35 14.07 -6.85 -2.98
CA GLU A 35 12.70 -7.33 -3.15
C GLU A 35 12.71 -8.51 -4.10
N TYR A 36 12.31 -9.67 -3.58
CA TYR A 36 12.24 -10.89 -4.33
C TYR A 36 11.11 -11.79 -3.82
N LYS A 37 10.55 -12.61 -4.70
CA LYS A 37 9.48 -13.55 -4.36
C LYS A 37 9.57 -14.80 -5.23
N SER A 38 9.13 -15.93 -4.70
CA SER A 38 8.97 -17.16 -5.49
C SER A 38 7.52 -17.35 -5.93
N PHE A 39 7.35 -17.86 -7.15
CA PHE A 39 6.07 -18.11 -7.81
C PHE A 39 6.03 -19.54 -8.34
N THR A 40 4.81 -20.05 -8.51
CA THR A 40 4.57 -21.38 -9.09
C THR A 40 4.56 -21.35 -10.61
N THR A 41 4.35 -20.18 -11.22
CA THR A 41 4.34 -20.02 -12.67
C THR A 41 5.36 -18.98 -13.12
N SER A 42 5.94 -19.18 -14.32
CA SER A 42 6.83 -18.19 -14.94
C SER A 42 6.08 -16.89 -15.25
N GLN A 43 4.79 -16.97 -15.56
CA GLN A 43 3.95 -15.81 -15.86
C GLN A 43 3.78 -14.89 -14.65
N GLU A 44 3.42 -15.42 -13.48
CA GLU A 44 3.31 -14.61 -12.25
C GLU A 44 4.68 -14.00 -11.86
N ALA A 45 5.77 -14.73 -12.07
CA ALA A 45 7.12 -14.21 -11.85
C ALA A 45 7.46 -13.07 -12.81
N LYS A 46 7.09 -13.20 -14.09
CA LYS A 46 7.22 -12.13 -15.10
C LYS A 46 6.37 -10.93 -14.73
N GLU A 47 5.14 -11.11 -14.31
CA GLU A 47 4.29 -10.01 -13.86
C GLU A 47 4.84 -9.31 -12.61
N TYR A 48 5.46 -10.04 -11.69
CA TYR A 48 6.07 -9.43 -10.51
C TYR A 48 7.32 -8.57 -10.82
N VAL A 49 8.17 -9.03 -11.75
CA VAL A 49 9.41 -8.31 -12.13
C VAL A 49 9.15 -7.25 -13.21
N TYR A 50 8.41 -7.63 -14.25
CA TYR A 50 8.24 -6.89 -15.50
C TYR A 50 6.79 -6.49 -15.77
N GLY A 51 5.81 -7.04 -15.03
CA GLY A 51 4.44 -6.55 -15.09
C GLY A 51 4.44 -5.08 -14.69
N ALA A 52 3.84 -4.28 -15.58
CA ALA A 52 4.01 -2.84 -15.68
C ALA A 52 4.51 -2.17 -14.40
N THR A 53 5.78 -1.76 -14.42
CA THR A 53 6.24 -0.71 -13.53
C THR A 53 5.48 0.54 -13.92
N LYS A 54 4.52 0.89 -13.05
CA LYS A 54 3.63 2.04 -13.14
C LYS A 54 2.66 1.95 -14.33
N PRO A 55 1.34 1.88 -14.08
CA PRO A 55 0.46 2.69 -14.91
C PRO A 55 0.91 4.15 -14.65
N THR A 56 1.78 4.67 -15.50
CA THR A 56 1.74 6.09 -15.85
C THR A 56 0.34 6.29 -16.35
N PHE A 57 -0.48 6.94 -15.50
CA PHE A 57 -1.57 7.72 -16.03
C PHE A 57 -1.03 8.41 -17.27
N LYS A 58 -1.69 8.23 -18.40
CA LYS A 58 -1.32 9.01 -19.59
C LYS A 58 -1.35 10.48 -19.17
N GLU A 59 -0.56 11.33 -19.81
CA GLU A 59 -0.46 12.75 -19.41
C GLU A 59 -1.83 13.46 -19.34
N ASP A 60 -2.83 12.93 -20.06
CA ASP A 60 -4.20 13.45 -20.11
C ASP A 60 -5.20 12.74 -19.18
N GLU A 61 -4.80 11.70 -18.45
CA GLU A 61 -5.69 10.95 -17.57
C GLU A 61 -5.92 11.69 -16.25
N GLU A 62 -7.18 12.03 -15.98
CA GLU A 62 -7.58 12.65 -14.72
C GLU A 62 -7.35 11.66 -13.56
N PHE A 63 -6.73 12.15 -12.49
CA PHE A 63 -6.46 11.38 -11.27
C PHE A 63 -6.76 12.21 -10.03
N ILE A 64 -6.98 11.49 -8.93
CA ILE A 64 -7.05 12.03 -7.59
C ILE A 64 -5.79 11.64 -6.82
N GLU A 65 -5.35 12.51 -5.94
CA GLU A 65 -4.28 12.22 -4.98
C GLU A 65 -4.89 12.06 -3.60
N ALA A 66 -4.42 11.11 -2.82
CA ALA A 66 -4.79 10.99 -1.42
C ALA A 66 -3.56 10.75 -0.56
N TYR A 67 -3.44 11.51 0.53
CA TYR A 67 -2.47 11.27 1.60
C TYR A 67 -3.18 10.58 2.75
N VAL A 68 -2.59 9.51 3.26
CA VAL A 68 -3.15 8.71 4.34
C VAL A 68 -2.14 8.52 5.46
N ASP A 69 -2.66 8.51 6.69
CA ASP A 69 -1.87 8.22 7.89
C ASP A 69 -2.75 7.57 8.97
N GLY A 70 -2.10 6.92 9.94
CA GLY A 70 -2.73 6.25 11.06
C GLY A 70 -2.10 6.61 12.40
N SER A 71 -2.92 6.66 13.45
CA SER A 71 -2.48 6.90 14.82
C SER A 71 -3.09 5.89 15.78
N TYR A 72 -2.57 5.76 16.99
CA TYR A 72 -3.08 4.82 17.99
C TYR A 72 -2.84 5.31 19.42
N GLU A 73 -3.89 5.26 20.25
CA GLU A 73 -3.83 5.67 21.65
C GLU A 73 -4.03 4.44 22.56
N HIS A 74 -3.03 4.17 23.40
CA HIS A 74 -2.97 2.95 24.20
C HIS A 74 -4.01 2.93 25.33
N SER A 75 -4.32 4.08 25.92
CA SER A 75 -5.26 4.19 27.04
C SER A 75 -6.69 3.81 26.66
N ILE A 76 -7.13 4.20 25.46
CA ILE A 76 -8.48 3.92 24.94
C ILE A 76 -8.52 2.73 23.97
N LYS A 77 -7.36 2.19 23.60
CA LYS A 77 -7.21 1.07 22.63
C LYS A 77 -7.88 1.33 21.28
N MET A 78 -7.81 2.56 20.80
CA MET A 78 -8.38 2.97 19.52
C MET A 78 -7.29 3.42 18.57
N TYR A 79 -7.50 3.13 17.29
CA TYR A 79 -6.71 3.71 16.22
C TYR A 79 -7.49 4.84 15.55
N GLY A 80 -6.75 5.80 15.01
CA GLY A 80 -7.26 6.92 14.22
C GLY A 80 -6.75 6.84 12.79
N SER A 81 -7.56 7.30 11.86
CA SER A 81 -7.32 7.30 10.41
C SER A 81 -7.50 8.71 9.88
N GLY A 82 -6.46 9.22 9.20
CA GLY A 82 -6.47 10.52 8.56
C GLY A 82 -6.37 10.36 7.04
N VAL A 83 -7.21 11.09 6.29
CA VAL A 83 -7.18 11.12 4.83
C VAL A 83 -7.29 12.55 4.35
N VAL A 84 -6.43 12.95 3.40
CA VAL A 84 -6.50 14.21 2.67
C VAL A 84 -6.61 13.90 1.19
N ILE A 85 -7.72 14.26 0.56
CA ILE A 85 -7.98 14.01 -0.86
C ILE A 85 -7.81 15.31 -1.63
N LEU A 86 -7.03 15.25 -2.72
CA LEU A 86 -6.70 16.37 -3.56
C LEU A 86 -7.07 16.14 -5.02
N LYS A 87 -7.45 17.23 -5.68
CA LYS A 87 -7.62 17.32 -7.12
C LYS A 87 -6.90 18.56 -7.61
N LYS A 88 -5.95 18.41 -8.55
CA LYS A 88 -5.16 19.54 -9.09
C LYS A 88 -4.49 20.38 -7.99
N ASN A 89 -3.86 19.72 -7.00
CA ASN A 89 -3.24 20.34 -5.82
C ASN A 89 -4.17 21.06 -4.84
N GLU A 90 -5.50 21.00 -5.03
CA GLU A 90 -6.47 21.55 -4.09
C GLU A 90 -7.07 20.45 -3.22
N VAL A 91 -7.15 20.68 -1.91
CA VAL A 91 -7.83 19.76 -0.99
C VAL A 91 -9.33 19.84 -1.22
N ILE A 92 -9.92 18.74 -1.71
CA ILE A 92 -11.35 18.65 -1.99
C ILE A 92 -12.13 17.92 -0.89
N LYS A 93 -11.45 17.08 -0.09
CA LYS A 93 -12.06 16.34 1.00
C LYS A 93 -11.05 15.92 2.05
N THR A 94 -11.47 15.84 3.30
CA THR A 94 -10.69 15.22 4.38
C THR A 94 -11.54 14.25 5.18
N TYR A 95 -10.89 13.25 5.78
CA TYR A 95 -11.51 12.31 6.71
C TYR A 95 -10.66 12.21 7.97
N SER A 96 -11.33 12.17 9.11
CA SER A 96 -10.77 11.88 10.43
C SER A 96 -11.73 10.89 11.08
N LYS A 97 -11.32 9.63 11.15
CA LYS A 97 -12.13 8.50 11.63
C LYS A 97 -11.37 7.71 12.67
N ASN A 98 -12.07 7.11 13.60
CA ASN A 98 -11.48 6.22 14.58
C ASN A 98 -12.12 4.83 14.49
N GLY A 99 -11.41 3.85 15.03
CA GLY A 99 -11.82 2.45 15.01
C GLY A 99 -11.34 1.69 16.23
N LYS A 100 -11.99 0.57 16.49
CA LYS A 100 -11.75 -0.34 17.63
C LYS A 100 -11.86 -1.82 17.25
N GLU A 101 -11.89 -2.11 15.96
CA GLU A 101 -12.02 -3.44 15.38
C GLU A 101 -10.88 -4.31 15.90
N GLN A 102 -11.18 -5.33 16.70
CA GLN A 102 -10.17 -6.15 17.37
C GLN A 102 -9.17 -6.79 16.40
N THR A 103 -9.63 -7.13 15.21
CA THR A 103 -8.84 -7.74 14.12
C THR A 103 -7.78 -6.79 13.57
N LEU A 104 -7.97 -5.48 13.75
CA LEU A 104 -7.09 -4.41 13.32
C LEU A 104 -6.35 -3.74 14.50
N VAL A 105 -6.97 -3.58 15.67
CA VAL A 105 -6.37 -2.90 16.85
C VAL A 105 -4.99 -3.45 17.23
N GLY A 106 -4.77 -4.77 17.09
CA GLY A 106 -3.45 -5.38 17.33
C GLY A 106 -2.34 -4.88 16.39
N MET A 107 -2.69 -4.17 15.30
CA MET A 107 -1.79 -3.52 14.35
C MET A 107 -1.49 -2.06 14.72
N ARG A 108 -2.13 -1.51 15.76
CA ARG A 108 -1.90 -0.14 16.27
C ARG A 108 -2.10 0.92 15.18
N ASN A 109 -1.13 1.82 14.98
CA ASN A 109 -1.21 2.89 13.98
C ASN A 109 -1.38 2.35 12.56
N VAL A 110 -0.82 1.17 12.24
CA VAL A 110 -0.97 0.54 10.93
C VAL A 110 -2.43 0.18 10.62
N ALA A 111 -3.26 -0.07 11.63
CA ALA A 111 -4.70 -0.23 11.41
C ALA A 111 -5.34 1.05 10.88
N GLY A 112 -4.97 2.19 11.47
CA GLY A 112 -5.42 3.50 11.04
C GLY A 112 -5.07 3.79 9.59
N GLU A 113 -3.86 3.45 9.18
CA GLU A 113 -3.36 3.66 7.83
C GLU A 113 -4.01 2.72 6.79
N ILE A 114 -4.28 1.46 7.16
CA ILE A 114 -5.08 0.52 6.35
C ILE A 114 -6.48 1.08 6.12
N GLU A 115 -7.14 1.52 7.18
CA GLU A 115 -8.51 2.02 7.09
C GLU A 115 -8.56 3.35 6.32
N ALA A 116 -7.58 4.24 6.53
CA ALA A 116 -7.42 5.46 5.75
C ALA A 116 -7.24 5.17 4.25
N SER A 117 -6.43 4.16 3.91
CA SER A 117 -6.24 3.71 2.52
C SER A 117 -7.54 3.21 1.90
N LYS A 118 -8.32 2.42 2.65
CA LYS A 118 -9.64 1.94 2.19
C LYS A 118 -10.62 3.09 1.97
N ILE A 119 -10.65 4.08 2.87
CA ILE A 119 -11.50 5.27 2.74
C ILE A 119 -11.16 6.05 1.45
N ALA A 120 -9.86 6.26 1.18
CA ALA A 120 -9.42 6.95 -0.03
C ALA A 120 -9.81 6.19 -1.31
N MET A 121 -9.64 4.86 -1.31
CA MET A 121 -10.05 4.01 -2.43
C MET A 121 -11.57 4.01 -2.62
N GLN A 122 -12.34 3.89 -1.54
CA GLN A 122 -13.81 3.89 -1.59
C GLN A 122 -14.35 5.23 -2.09
N TYR A 123 -13.76 6.35 -1.67
CA TYR A 123 -14.10 7.66 -2.20
C TYR A 123 -13.98 7.70 -3.73
N CYS A 124 -12.92 7.10 -4.29
CA CYS A 124 -12.74 7.06 -5.74
C CYS A 124 -13.85 6.23 -6.42
N ILE A 125 -14.17 5.05 -5.88
CA ILE A 125 -15.25 4.19 -6.39
C ILE A 125 -16.61 4.92 -6.36
N ASP A 126 -16.97 5.52 -5.23
CA ASP A 126 -18.24 6.21 -5.04
C ASP A 126 -18.42 7.41 -5.99
N ASN A 127 -17.31 7.99 -6.45
CA ASN A 127 -17.29 9.15 -7.34
C ASN A 127 -16.90 8.79 -8.79
N ASN A 128 -16.88 7.50 -9.15
CA ASN A 128 -16.52 7.01 -10.49
C ASN A 128 -15.12 7.48 -10.97
N ILE A 129 -14.17 7.64 -10.05
CA ILE A 129 -12.79 7.99 -10.34
C ILE A 129 -12.01 6.70 -10.59
N GLN A 130 -11.32 6.63 -11.72
CA GLN A 130 -10.59 5.44 -12.14
C GLN A 130 -9.11 5.44 -11.73
N ASN A 131 -8.57 6.59 -11.30
CA ASN A 131 -7.13 6.77 -11.10
C ASN A 131 -6.84 7.45 -9.76
N LEU A 132 -6.10 6.77 -8.88
CA LEU A 132 -5.70 7.24 -7.56
C LEU A 132 -4.19 7.17 -7.38
N ILE A 133 -3.56 8.27 -6.96
CA ILE A 133 -2.23 8.25 -6.34
C ILE A 133 -2.41 8.24 -4.83
N LEU A 134 -2.00 7.15 -4.19
CA LEU A 134 -2.09 6.99 -2.74
C LEU A 134 -0.71 7.18 -2.12
N TYR A 135 -0.56 8.24 -1.34
CA TYR A 135 0.64 8.57 -0.57
C TYR A 135 0.51 8.06 0.87
N PHE A 136 1.51 7.33 1.35
CA PHE A 136 1.52 6.65 2.66
C PHE A 136 2.96 6.52 3.16
N ASP A 137 3.18 6.24 4.44
CA ASP A 137 4.52 6.20 5.03
C ASP A 137 4.99 4.78 5.41
N TYR A 138 4.07 3.83 5.58
CA TYR A 138 4.39 2.44 5.87
C TYR A 138 4.31 1.53 4.64
N GLU A 139 5.41 0.88 4.32
CA GLU A 139 5.53 0.01 3.13
C GLU A 139 4.53 -1.16 3.07
N GLY A 140 3.94 -1.55 4.20
CA GLY A 140 2.94 -2.63 4.22
C GLY A 140 1.70 -2.31 3.39
N ILE A 141 1.31 -1.03 3.31
CA ILE A 141 0.13 -0.57 2.56
C ILE A 141 0.21 -1.02 1.09
N GLU A 142 1.31 -0.76 0.41
CA GLU A 142 1.53 -1.25 -0.97
C GLU A 142 1.82 -2.75 -1.01
N LYS A 143 2.69 -3.23 -0.11
CA LYS A 143 3.28 -4.58 -0.25
C LYS A 143 2.27 -5.69 -0.01
N TRP A 144 1.23 -5.49 0.79
CA TRP A 144 0.14 -6.45 0.92
C TRP A 144 -0.76 -6.48 -0.31
N CYS A 145 -1.16 -5.31 -0.83
CA CYS A 145 -1.99 -5.21 -2.04
C CYS A 145 -1.32 -5.88 -3.25
N THR A 146 -0.04 -5.54 -3.50
CA THR A 146 0.77 -6.10 -4.59
C THR A 146 1.22 -7.54 -4.34
N GLY A 147 1.00 -8.07 -3.14
CA GLY A 147 1.40 -9.41 -2.75
C GLY A 147 2.91 -9.60 -2.58
N VAL A 148 3.72 -8.53 -2.57
CA VAL A 148 5.15 -8.60 -2.20
C VAL A 148 5.29 -9.20 -0.80
N TRP A 149 4.42 -8.78 0.13
CA TRP A 149 4.32 -9.35 1.47
C TRP A 149 3.16 -10.33 1.59
N LYS A 150 3.38 -11.39 2.35
CA LYS A 150 2.31 -12.33 2.72
C LYS A 150 1.36 -11.67 3.72
N THR A 151 0.07 -11.94 3.56
CA THR A 151 -0.99 -11.53 4.49
C THR A 151 -1.29 -12.68 5.44
N ASN A 152 -0.86 -12.58 6.69
CA ASN A 152 -1.01 -13.66 7.68
C ASN A 152 -2.00 -13.31 8.80
N LYS A 153 -2.43 -12.05 8.89
CA LYS A 153 -3.39 -11.55 9.88
C LYS A 153 -4.72 -11.27 9.20
N GLU A 154 -5.81 -11.46 9.91
CA GLU A 154 -7.17 -11.20 9.40
C GLU A 154 -7.31 -9.81 8.79
N GLY A 155 -6.83 -8.76 9.47
CA GLY A 155 -6.84 -7.39 8.94
C GLY A 155 -6.07 -7.23 7.62
N THR A 156 -4.89 -7.84 7.50
CA THR A 156 -4.10 -7.79 6.24
C THR A 156 -4.73 -8.59 5.10
N ILE A 157 -5.41 -9.70 5.42
CA ILE A 157 -6.14 -10.52 4.45
C ILE A 157 -7.35 -9.74 3.95
N ALA A 158 -8.14 -9.16 4.86
CA ALA A 158 -9.29 -8.32 4.51
C ALA A 158 -8.89 -7.12 3.66
N TYR A 159 -7.79 -6.44 3.99
CA TYR A 159 -7.28 -5.33 3.21
C TYR A 159 -6.88 -5.74 1.79
N LYS A 160 -6.15 -6.85 1.65
CA LYS A 160 -5.81 -7.39 0.34
C LYS A 160 -7.05 -7.78 -0.47
N ASN A 161 -8.02 -8.45 0.14
CA ASN A 161 -9.26 -8.85 -0.52
C ASN A 161 -10.05 -7.65 -1.02
N PHE A 162 -10.15 -6.58 -0.21
CA PHE A 162 -10.77 -5.33 -0.62
C PHE A 162 -10.05 -4.70 -1.83
N TYR A 163 -8.72 -4.64 -1.80
CA TYR A 163 -7.96 -4.13 -2.95
C TYR A 163 -8.17 -5.01 -4.20
N ASP A 164 -8.11 -6.32 -4.04
CA ASP A 164 -8.29 -7.27 -5.13
C ASP A 164 -9.70 -7.20 -5.75
N SER A 165 -10.73 -6.80 -5.00
CA SER A 165 -12.09 -6.60 -5.52
C SER A 165 -12.27 -5.32 -6.34
N ILE A 166 -11.43 -4.29 -6.12
CA ILE A 166 -11.56 -2.99 -6.81
C ILE A 166 -10.50 -2.75 -7.89
N LYS A 167 -9.39 -3.50 -7.89
CA LYS A 167 -8.22 -3.22 -8.74
C LYS A 167 -8.48 -3.23 -10.26
N THR A 168 -9.61 -3.77 -10.71
CA THR A 168 -10.04 -3.73 -12.11
C THR A 168 -10.81 -2.46 -12.46
N GLU A 169 -11.38 -1.77 -11.47
CA GLU A 169 -12.18 -0.55 -11.61
C GLU A 169 -11.38 0.70 -11.22
N LEU A 170 -10.52 0.56 -10.21
CA LEU A 170 -9.66 1.62 -9.70
C LEU A 170 -8.19 1.24 -9.85
N ASN A 171 -7.49 2.04 -10.65
CA ASN A 171 -6.06 2.00 -10.78
C ASN A 171 -5.39 2.79 -9.64
N VAL A 172 -4.82 2.07 -8.68
CA VAL A 172 -4.11 2.67 -7.54
C VAL A 172 -2.61 2.66 -7.76
N ARG A 173 -2.01 3.85 -7.80
CA ARG A 173 -0.57 4.06 -7.75
C ARG A 173 -0.15 4.35 -6.31
N PHE A 174 0.60 3.43 -5.73
CA PHE A 174 1.19 3.58 -4.41
C PHE A 174 2.46 4.44 -4.47
N MET A 175 2.51 5.51 -3.67
CA MET A 175 3.64 6.45 -3.58
C MET A 175 4.11 6.59 -2.13
N LYS A 176 5.07 5.76 -1.73
CA LYS A 176 5.64 5.85 -0.38
C LYS A 176 6.33 7.20 -0.17
N VAL A 177 5.96 7.90 0.89
CA VAL A 177 6.64 9.10 1.39
C VAL A 177 7.48 8.76 2.62
N LYS A 178 8.45 9.62 2.93
CA LYS A 178 9.20 9.51 4.18
C LYS A 178 8.33 10.09 5.30
N ALA A 179 8.11 9.33 6.36
CA ALA A 179 7.50 9.85 7.59
C ALA A 179 8.27 11.10 8.07
N HIS A 180 7.53 12.12 8.54
CA HIS A 180 8.07 13.37 9.08
C HIS A 180 9.07 14.11 8.16
N SER A 181 8.83 14.07 6.85
CA SER A 181 9.71 14.69 5.85
C SER A 181 9.39 16.14 5.49
N GLY A 182 8.43 16.79 6.19
CA GLY A 182 7.98 18.14 5.84
C GLY A 182 6.93 18.17 4.71
N ASN A 183 6.37 17.02 4.31
CA ASN A 183 5.27 16.99 3.36
C ASN A 183 3.98 17.48 4.04
N LYS A 184 3.55 18.69 3.66
CA LYS A 184 2.35 19.36 4.17
C LYS A 184 1.13 18.44 4.30
N TYR A 185 0.84 17.63 3.28
CA TYR A 185 -0.37 16.81 3.24
C TYR A 185 -0.25 15.52 4.03
N ASN A 186 0.95 14.96 4.12
CA ASN A 186 1.21 13.84 5.05
C ASN A 186 1.07 14.29 6.50
N GLU A 187 1.61 15.46 6.86
CA GLU A 187 1.46 16.03 8.20
C GLU A 187 0.00 16.36 8.54
N GLU A 188 -0.77 16.79 7.54
CA GLU A 188 -2.21 17.01 7.72
C GLU A 188 -2.96 15.69 7.95
N ALA A 189 -2.61 14.61 7.22
CA ALA A 189 -3.16 13.28 7.46
C ALA A 189 -2.81 12.76 8.88
N ASP A 190 -1.56 12.92 9.34
CA ASP A 190 -1.14 12.59 10.71
C ASP A 190 -1.98 13.31 11.77
N LYS A 191 -2.18 14.63 11.59
CA LYS A 191 -3.02 15.45 12.49
C LYS A 191 -4.46 14.97 12.50
N LEU A 192 -5.03 14.63 11.35
CA LEU A 192 -6.40 14.11 11.25
C LEU A 192 -6.52 12.76 11.95
N ALA A 193 -5.51 11.89 11.83
CA ALA A 193 -5.49 10.59 12.51
C ALA A 193 -5.42 10.76 14.03
N LYS A 194 -4.55 11.63 14.53
CA LYS A 194 -4.42 11.98 15.96
C LYS A 194 -5.70 12.59 16.53
N LYS A 195 -6.26 13.58 15.82
CA LYS A 195 -7.53 14.22 16.17
C LYS A 195 -8.67 13.22 16.32
N ALA A 196 -8.70 12.16 15.49
CA ALA A 196 -9.76 11.16 15.55
C ALA A 196 -9.81 10.40 16.88
N ILE A 197 -8.67 10.28 17.57
CA ILE A 197 -8.53 9.58 18.85
C ILE A 197 -8.25 10.54 20.02
N GLY A 198 -8.39 11.85 19.79
CA GLY A 198 -8.34 12.87 20.85
C GLY A 198 -6.93 13.26 21.32
N ILE A 199 -5.90 13.06 20.48
CA ILE A 199 -4.51 13.46 20.74
C ILE A 199 -4.00 14.48 19.73
#